data_AF-A0AAR2IPM4-F1
#
_entry.id   AF-A0AAR2IPM4-F1
#
_cell.length_a   1.000
_cell.length_b   1.000
_cell.length_c   1.000
_cell.angle_alpha   90.00
_cell.angle_beta   90.00
_cell.angle_gamma   90.00
#
_symmetry.space_group_name_H-M   'P 1'
#
loop_
_entity.id
_entity.type
_entity.pdbx_description
1 polymer ?
#
loop_
_entity_poly.entity_id
_entity_poly.type
_entity_poly.pdbx_seq_one_letter_code
_entity_poly.pdbx_strand_id
1 'polypeptide(L)'
;MNAKMNAKQMWLCLFLVFCSVQTQCYGCNWITSHYRIISGETLTMLRKMEGQTVSITGLFPHRLYTRIEKSTVADQVRFLAEVTEQIVKLFSHAEKWDTRELDHLQNILESRQLAELKHCAEAYPATRRSSKLRKHFMELRKILKNANYSHNSWERIRAVVKTHLERMDLMADHLRRNFRG
;
A
#
# COMPACT_ATOMS: atom_id res chain seq x y z
N MET A 1 13.75 26.08 46.99
CA MET A 1 14.91 25.46 46.31
C MET A 1 14.78 25.73 44.82
N ASN A 2 15.55 26.68 44.29
CA ASN A 2 15.56 27.01 42.86
C ASN A 2 16.65 26.18 42.17
N ALA A 3 16.27 25.17 41.41
CA ALA A 3 17.22 24.45 40.57
C ALA A 3 17.68 25.36 39.41
N LYS A 4 18.92 25.85 39.47
CA LYS A 4 19.55 26.55 38.34
C LYS A 4 19.93 25.50 37.28
N MET A 5 19.14 25.44 36.22
CA MET A 5 19.43 24.62 35.05
C MET A 5 20.66 25.18 34.34
N ASN A 6 21.73 24.39 34.16
CA ASN A 6 22.96 24.87 33.56
C ASN A 6 22.86 24.97 32.03
N ALA A 7 23.73 25.76 31.40
CA ALA A 7 23.69 25.99 29.95
C ALA A 7 23.80 24.69 29.12
N LYS A 8 24.53 23.68 29.61
CA LYS A 8 24.64 22.37 28.95
C LYS A 8 23.33 21.57 29.01
N GLN A 9 22.63 21.59 30.14
CA GLN A 9 21.30 21.00 30.31
C GLN A 9 20.27 21.72 29.45
N MET A 10 20.34 23.05 29.36
CA MET A 10 19.47 23.82 28.47
C MET A 10 19.69 23.46 27.00
N TRP A 11 20.96 23.31 26.56
CA TRP A 11 21.29 22.85 25.21
C TRP A 11 20.87 21.40 24.95
N LEU A 12 21.05 20.51 25.91
CA LEU A 12 20.55 19.12 25.83
C LEU A 12 19.03 19.08 25.72
N CYS A 13 18.31 19.89 26.50
CA CYS A 13 16.85 20.01 26.41
C CYS A 13 16.41 20.58 25.05
N LEU A 14 17.11 21.61 24.55
CA LEU A 14 16.82 22.18 23.22
C LEU A 14 17.10 21.16 22.11
N PHE A 15 18.19 20.38 22.19
CA PHE A 15 18.48 19.29 21.26
C PHE A 15 17.42 18.18 21.34
N LEU A 16 17.00 17.78 22.54
CA LEU A 16 15.96 16.76 22.72
C LEU A 16 14.59 17.24 22.22
N VAL A 17 14.23 18.49 22.48
CA VAL A 17 13.00 19.12 21.97
C VAL A 17 13.08 19.24 20.45
N PHE A 18 14.18 19.72 19.89
CA PHE A 18 14.37 19.84 18.44
C PHE A 18 14.39 18.48 17.74
N CYS A 19 15.02 17.46 18.33
CA CYS A 19 14.95 16.09 17.82
C CYS A 19 13.54 15.51 17.93
N SER A 20 12.78 15.81 18.99
CA SER A 20 11.38 15.38 19.14
C SER A 20 10.43 16.11 18.16
N VAL A 21 10.71 17.38 17.86
CA VAL A 21 9.94 18.20 16.91
C VAL A 21 10.31 17.85 15.46
N GLN A 22 11.58 17.56 15.16
CA GLN A 22 11.99 17.03 13.85
C GLN A 22 11.47 15.61 13.62
N THR A 23 11.44 14.76 14.64
CA THR A 23 10.77 13.45 14.51
C THR A 23 9.27 13.63 14.26
N GLN A 24 8.64 14.69 14.77
CA GLN A 24 7.23 15.04 14.50
C GLN A 24 6.90 15.59 13.11
N CYS A 25 7.81 15.52 12.13
CA CYS A 25 7.50 15.66 10.70
C CYS A 25 7.34 14.28 10.04
N TYR A 26 6.42 13.43 10.51
CA TYR A 26 6.23 12.04 10.05
C TYR A 26 5.55 11.88 8.67
N GLY A 27 5.81 12.79 7.72
CA GLY A 27 5.38 12.59 6.34
C GLY A 27 6.22 11.49 5.67
N CYS A 28 5.58 10.45 5.14
CA CYS A 28 6.28 9.49 4.27
C CYS A 28 6.70 10.21 2.98
N ASN A 29 7.97 10.62 2.90
CA ASN A 29 8.51 11.36 1.75
C ASN A 29 8.24 10.64 0.43
N TRP A 30 8.30 9.31 0.42
CA TRP A 30 8.04 8.54 -0.78
C TRP A 30 6.58 8.64 -1.25
N ILE A 31 5.61 8.59 -0.33
CA ILE A 31 4.18 8.81 -0.64
C ILE A 31 3.96 10.21 -1.22
N THR A 32 4.65 11.23 -0.69
CA THR A 32 4.45 12.61 -1.11
C THR A 32 5.08 12.98 -2.45
N SER A 33 6.10 12.24 -2.88
CA SER A 33 6.94 12.57 -4.04
C SER A 33 6.85 11.58 -5.20
N HIS A 34 6.84 10.27 -4.93
CA HIS A 34 7.04 9.24 -5.98
C HIS A 34 5.86 8.27 -6.15
N TYR A 35 5.00 8.10 -5.15
CA TYR A 35 3.92 7.10 -5.20
C TYR A 35 3.05 7.21 -6.46
N ARG A 36 2.59 8.43 -6.80
CA ARG A 36 1.71 8.65 -7.96
C ARG A 36 2.36 8.23 -9.28
N ILE A 37 3.68 8.42 -9.41
CA ILE A 37 4.43 8.04 -10.61
C ILE A 37 4.46 6.51 -10.72
N ILE A 38 4.86 5.82 -9.66
CA ILE A 38 4.95 4.35 -9.61
C ILE A 38 3.58 3.69 -9.73
N SER A 39 2.55 4.26 -9.09
CA SER A 39 1.16 3.82 -9.20
C SER A 39 0.64 3.95 -10.63
N GLY A 40 0.95 5.05 -11.31
CA GLY A 40 0.61 5.26 -12.72
C GLY A 40 1.30 4.27 -13.66
N GLU A 41 2.58 3.97 -13.42
CA GLU A 41 3.33 2.95 -14.17
C GLU A 41 2.72 1.55 -13.97
N THR A 42 2.45 1.18 -12.71
CA THR A 42 1.82 -0.09 -12.33
C THR A 42 0.46 -0.27 -13.01
N LEU A 43 -0.40 0.75 -12.98
CA LEU A 43 -1.70 0.75 -13.64
C LEU A 43 -1.59 0.69 -15.16
N THR A 44 -0.57 1.32 -15.74
CA THR A 44 -0.29 1.26 -17.17
C THR A 44 0.09 -0.16 -17.58
N MET A 45 0.94 -0.82 -16.78
CA MET A 45 1.33 -2.21 -17.01
C MET A 45 0.13 -3.15 -17.00
N LEU A 46 -0.74 -3.00 -15.98
CA LEU A 46 -1.94 -3.82 -15.84
C LEU A 46 -2.95 -3.63 -16.98
N ARG A 47 -2.97 -2.44 -17.60
CA ARG A 47 -3.80 -2.15 -18.78
C ARG A 47 -3.24 -2.76 -20.06
N LYS A 48 -1.91 -2.77 -20.21
CA LYS A 48 -1.21 -3.38 -21.36
C LYS A 48 -1.36 -4.90 -21.41
N MET A 49 -1.60 -5.55 -20.28
CA MET A 49 -2.02 -6.95 -20.20
C MET A 49 -3.45 -7.12 -20.73
N GLU A 50 -3.73 -6.68 -21.97
CA GLU A 50 -5.05 -6.58 -22.59
C GLU A 50 -5.95 -7.78 -22.28
N GLY A 51 -7.22 -7.51 -21.99
CA GLY A 51 -8.18 -8.55 -21.63
C GLY A 51 -9.61 -8.02 -21.56
N GLN A 52 -10.58 -8.92 -21.63
CA GLN A 52 -12.00 -8.57 -21.68
C GLN A 52 -12.47 -7.79 -20.45
N THR A 53 -13.45 -6.92 -20.62
CA THR A 53 -14.13 -6.27 -19.49
C THR A 53 -14.97 -7.30 -18.74
N VAL A 54 -14.49 -7.72 -17.57
CA VAL A 54 -15.21 -8.70 -16.74
C VAL A 54 -15.87 -8.02 -15.54
N SER A 55 -17.10 -8.43 -15.24
CA SER A 55 -17.80 -7.98 -14.04
C SER A 55 -17.12 -8.49 -12.77
N ILE A 56 -16.82 -7.57 -11.85
CA ILE A 56 -16.22 -7.84 -10.54
C ILE A 56 -17.20 -7.62 -9.38
N THR A 57 -18.50 -7.58 -9.68
CA THR A 57 -19.55 -7.32 -8.69
C THR A 57 -19.40 -8.24 -7.47
N GLY A 58 -19.35 -7.65 -6.29
CA GLY A 58 -19.21 -8.36 -5.01
C GLY A 58 -17.81 -8.88 -4.67
N LEU A 59 -16.84 -8.79 -5.58
CA LEU A 59 -15.46 -9.24 -5.31
C LEU A 59 -14.62 -8.20 -4.59
N PHE A 60 -14.82 -6.90 -4.87
CA PHE A 60 -14.01 -5.84 -4.26
C PHE A 60 -14.50 -5.47 -2.83
N PRO A 61 -13.59 -5.35 -1.83
CA PRO A 61 -13.97 -5.16 -0.43
C PRO A 61 -14.23 -3.67 -0.10
N HIS A 62 -15.23 -3.06 -0.74
CA HIS A 62 -15.57 -1.63 -0.59
C HIS A 62 -15.65 -1.16 0.87
N ARG A 63 -16.38 -1.91 1.71
CA ARG A 63 -16.56 -1.57 3.15
C ARG A 63 -15.25 -1.55 3.94
N LEU A 64 -14.23 -2.30 3.49
CA LEU A 64 -12.91 -2.29 4.13
C LEU A 64 -12.17 -0.99 3.79
N TYR A 65 -12.15 -0.58 2.53
CA TYR A 65 -11.54 0.67 2.09
C TYR A 65 -12.17 1.89 2.76
N THR A 66 -13.51 1.99 2.77
CA THR A 66 -14.22 3.10 3.44
C THR A 66 -13.90 3.20 4.93
N ARG A 67 -13.62 2.08 5.59
CA ARG A 67 -13.22 2.05 6.99
C ARG A 67 -11.80 2.58 7.19
N ILE A 68 -10.87 2.14 6.35
CA ILE A 68 -9.46 2.56 6.41
C ILE A 68 -9.30 4.03 6.04
N GLU A 69 -10.08 4.55 5.10
CA GLU A 69 -10.07 5.98 4.76
C GLU A 69 -10.39 6.90 5.96
N LYS A 70 -11.08 6.36 6.97
CA LYS A 70 -11.42 7.05 8.23
C LYS A 70 -10.50 6.70 9.39
N SER A 71 -9.52 5.82 9.20
CA SER A 71 -8.56 5.43 10.24
C SER A 71 -7.37 6.38 10.31
N THR A 72 -6.47 6.15 11.26
CA THR A 72 -5.25 6.94 11.42
C THR A 72 -4.37 6.87 10.17
N VAL A 73 -3.50 7.86 9.97
CA VAL A 73 -2.48 7.87 8.92
C VAL A 73 -1.62 6.61 8.97
N ALA A 74 -1.20 6.19 10.17
CA ALA A 74 -0.42 4.99 10.39
C ALA A 74 -1.13 3.73 9.86
N ASP A 75 -2.44 3.60 10.14
CA ASP A 75 -3.24 2.48 9.66
C ASP A 75 -3.44 2.51 8.15
N GLN A 76 -3.60 3.69 7.55
CA GLN A 76 -3.70 3.85 6.09
C GLN A 76 -2.40 3.45 5.39
N VAL A 77 -1.25 3.94 5.84
CA VAL A 77 0.07 3.59 5.26
C VAL A 77 0.33 2.08 5.37
N ARG A 78 0.06 1.48 6.53
CA ARG A 78 0.16 0.02 6.70
C ARG A 78 -0.79 -0.75 5.81
N PHE A 79 -2.02 -0.27 5.67
CA PHE A 79 -2.99 -0.90 4.81
C PHE A 79 -2.53 -0.89 3.35
N LEU A 80 -1.96 0.22 2.86
CA LEU A 80 -1.35 0.28 1.54
C LEU A 80 -0.24 -0.79 1.40
N ALA A 81 0.68 -0.87 2.37
CA ALA A 81 1.75 -1.88 2.36
C ALA A 81 1.20 -3.32 2.37
N GLU A 82 0.18 -3.60 3.18
CA GLU A 82 -0.43 -4.93 3.29
C GLU A 82 -1.19 -5.32 2.02
N VAL A 83 -1.89 -4.38 1.38
CA VAL A 83 -2.55 -4.64 0.08
C VAL A 83 -1.51 -4.96 -0.98
N THR A 84 -0.44 -4.16 -1.10
CA THR A 84 0.65 -4.43 -2.06
C THR A 84 1.27 -5.80 -1.82
N GLU A 85 1.54 -6.17 -0.56
CA GLU A 85 2.10 -7.48 -0.21
C GLU A 85 1.17 -8.63 -0.64
N GLN A 86 -0.15 -8.47 -0.46
CA GLN A 86 -1.09 -9.49 -0.88
C GLN A 86 -1.22 -9.58 -2.41
N ILE A 87 -1.10 -8.46 -3.14
CA ILE A 87 -1.09 -8.45 -4.61
C ILE A 87 0.15 -9.16 -5.14
N VAL A 88 1.35 -8.87 -4.59
CA VAL A 88 2.60 -9.58 -4.96
C VAL A 88 2.43 -11.09 -4.76
N LYS A 89 1.93 -11.52 -3.59
CA LYS A 89 1.65 -12.94 -3.29
C LYS A 89 0.57 -13.56 -4.18
N LEU A 90 -0.36 -12.75 -4.69
CA LEU A 90 -1.41 -13.23 -5.59
C LEU A 90 -0.82 -13.53 -6.97
N PHE A 91 0.01 -12.63 -7.50
CA PHE A 91 0.66 -12.83 -8.79
C PHE A 91 1.82 -13.81 -8.75
N SER A 92 2.41 -14.14 -7.60
CA SER A 92 3.45 -15.19 -7.54
C SER A 92 2.95 -16.58 -7.99
N HIS A 93 1.63 -16.78 -8.13
CA HIS A 93 1.02 -18.01 -8.64
C HIS A 93 0.59 -17.88 -10.11
N ALA A 94 0.92 -16.75 -10.75
CA ALA A 94 0.55 -16.43 -12.12
C ALA A 94 1.56 -16.95 -13.15
N GLU A 95 2.43 -17.90 -12.80
CA GLU A 95 3.35 -18.59 -13.73
C GLU A 95 2.62 -19.18 -14.96
N LYS A 96 1.31 -19.45 -14.85
CA LYS A 96 0.46 -19.91 -15.98
C LYS A 96 -0.10 -18.79 -16.85
N TRP A 97 0.05 -17.55 -16.42
CA TRP A 97 -0.35 -16.31 -17.11
C TRP A 97 0.91 -15.49 -17.47
N ASP A 98 1.98 -16.20 -17.83
CA ASP A 98 3.30 -15.64 -18.07
C ASP A 98 3.29 -14.67 -19.27
N THR A 99 3.62 -13.41 -18.98
CA THR A 99 3.88 -12.37 -19.97
C THR A 99 5.00 -11.47 -19.46
N ARG A 100 5.76 -10.87 -20.38
CA ARG A 100 6.79 -9.86 -20.05
C ARG A 100 6.20 -8.71 -19.22
N GLU A 101 4.93 -8.39 -19.45
CA GLU A 101 4.20 -7.38 -18.70
C GLU A 101 3.95 -7.77 -17.24
N LEU A 102 3.64 -9.05 -16.98
CA LEU A 102 3.44 -9.59 -15.64
C LEU A 102 4.74 -9.57 -14.83
N ASP A 103 5.85 -10.00 -15.41
CA ASP A 103 7.16 -9.98 -14.74
C ASP A 103 7.54 -8.57 -14.29
N HIS A 104 7.38 -7.61 -15.19
CA HIS A 104 7.72 -6.23 -14.90
C HIS A 104 6.74 -5.59 -13.91
N LEU A 105 5.44 -5.95 -13.97
CA LEU A 105 4.46 -5.56 -12.95
C LEU A 105 4.85 -6.10 -11.57
N GLN A 106 5.19 -7.38 -11.46
CA GLN A 106 5.63 -8.00 -10.21
C GLN A 106 6.90 -7.31 -9.67
N ASN A 107 7.87 -7.06 -10.56
CA ASN A 107 9.11 -6.40 -10.20
C ASN A 107 8.87 -4.99 -9.64
N ILE A 108 8.02 -4.16 -10.28
CA ILE A 108 7.71 -2.82 -9.77
C ILE A 108 6.96 -2.88 -8.43
N LEU A 109 5.97 -3.77 -8.32
CA LEU A 109 5.19 -3.92 -7.09
C LEU A 109 6.07 -4.34 -5.91
N GLU A 110 6.98 -5.30 -6.12
CA GLU A 110 7.85 -5.83 -5.07
C GLU A 110 9.03 -4.90 -4.76
N SER A 111 9.82 -4.52 -5.77
CA SER A 111 11.09 -3.82 -5.58
C SER A 111 10.94 -2.32 -5.30
N ARG A 112 9.82 -1.71 -5.70
CA ARG A 112 9.57 -0.27 -5.50
C ARG A 112 8.41 -0.04 -4.55
N GLN A 113 7.19 -0.39 -4.97
CA GLN A 113 5.99 0.03 -4.25
C GLN A 113 5.89 -0.61 -2.86
N LEU A 114 6.14 -1.91 -2.73
CA LEU A 114 6.06 -2.61 -1.46
C LEU A 114 7.20 -2.22 -0.51
N ALA A 115 8.44 -2.18 -1.03
CA ALA A 115 9.62 -1.85 -0.23
C ALA A 115 9.48 -0.48 0.44
N GLU A 116 9.08 0.53 -0.33
CA GLU A 116 8.94 1.90 0.16
C GLU A 116 7.74 2.08 1.10
N LEU A 117 6.62 1.41 0.82
CA LEU A 117 5.47 1.41 1.73
C LEU A 117 5.79 0.73 3.06
N LYS A 118 6.57 -0.36 3.05
CA LYS A 118 7.04 -1.03 4.26
C LYS A 118 7.96 -0.10 5.05
N HIS A 119 8.92 0.53 4.40
CA HIS A 119 9.81 1.50 5.03
C HIS A 119 9.01 2.65 5.69
N CYS A 120 8.02 3.20 4.99
CA CYS A 120 7.15 4.22 5.57
C CYS A 120 6.26 3.70 6.72
N ALA A 121 5.85 2.44 6.69
CA ALA A 121 5.06 1.83 7.76
C ALA A 121 5.88 1.57 9.04
N GLU A 122 7.19 1.38 8.92
CA GLU A 122 8.13 1.20 10.04
C GLU A 122 8.29 2.47 10.90
N ALA A 123 8.04 3.65 10.32
CA ALA A 123 8.05 4.91 11.05
C ALA A 123 6.94 5.04 12.12
N TYR A 124 6.00 4.09 12.15
CA TYR A 124 4.85 4.09 13.06
C TYR A 124 4.89 2.87 14.00
N PRO A 125 4.30 2.94 15.21
CA PRO A 125 4.24 1.80 16.16
C PRO A 125 3.39 0.64 15.64
N ALA A 126 3.91 -0.59 15.68
CA ALA A 126 3.27 -1.76 15.08
C ALA A 126 1.81 -1.94 15.54
N THR A 127 0.89 -2.07 14.58
CA THR A 127 -0.53 -2.40 14.83
C THR A 127 -0.88 -3.76 14.23
N ARG A 128 -2.00 -4.35 14.67
CA ARG A 128 -2.46 -5.65 14.16
C ARG A 128 -2.86 -5.54 12.69
N ARG A 129 -2.35 -6.49 11.88
CA ARG A 129 -2.72 -6.66 10.47
C ARG A 129 -4.22 -6.93 10.28
N SER A 130 -4.76 -6.54 9.13
CA SER A 130 -6.19 -6.68 8.84
C SER A 130 -6.57 -8.11 8.50
N SER A 131 -7.20 -8.82 9.45
CA SER A 131 -7.73 -10.17 9.21
C SER A 131 -8.73 -10.22 8.05
N LYS A 132 -9.49 -9.13 7.84
CA LYS A 132 -10.44 -8.98 6.74
C LYS A 132 -9.76 -8.88 5.38
N LEU A 133 -8.64 -8.15 5.30
CA LEU A 133 -7.86 -8.06 4.06
C LEU A 133 -7.27 -9.42 3.68
N ARG A 134 -6.68 -10.11 4.66
CA ARG A 134 -6.13 -11.45 4.45
C ARG A 134 -7.21 -12.44 3.99
N LYS A 135 -8.40 -12.39 4.59
CA LYS A 135 -9.55 -13.22 4.17
C LYS A 135 -9.97 -12.89 2.74
N HIS A 136 -10.07 -11.61 2.38
CA HIS A 136 -10.40 -11.18 1.03
C HIS A 136 -9.45 -11.78 -0.03
N PHE A 137 -8.14 -11.62 0.13
CA PHE A 137 -7.17 -12.20 -0.81
C PHE A 137 -7.11 -13.73 -0.78
N MET A 138 -7.49 -14.37 0.33
CA MET A 138 -7.67 -15.82 0.38
C MET A 138 -8.83 -16.28 -0.51
N GLU A 139 -9.95 -15.56 -0.53
CA GLU A 139 -11.08 -15.85 -1.43
C GLU A 139 -10.68 -15.65 -2.90
N LEU A 140 -9.92 -14.60 -3.21
CA LEU A 140 -9.39 -14.40 -4.58
C LEU A 140 -8.54 -15.58 -5.04
N ARG A 141 -7.63 -16.08 -4.18
CA ARG A 141 -6.85 -17.30 -4.48
C ARG A 141 -7.73 -18.54 -4.64
N LYS A 142 -8.82 -18.65 -3.88
CA LYS A 142 -9.78 -19.75 -4.00
C LYS A 142 -10.51 -19.72 -5.35
N ILE A 143 -10.88 -18.53 -5.85
CA ILE A 143 -11.48 -18.35 -7.18
C ILE A 143 -10.52 -18.88 -8.27
N LEU A 144 -9.24 -18.50 -8.21
CA LEU A 144 -8.24 -19.00 -9.14
C LEU A 144 -8.11 -20.53 -9.10
N LYS A 145 -7.97 -21.10 -7.90
CA LYS A 145 -7.85 -22.55 -7.70
C LYS A 145 -9.06 -23.31 -8.23
N ASN A 146 -10.27 -22.88 -7.90
CA ASN A 146 -11.51 -23.52 -8.32
C ASN A 146 -11.70 -23.47 -9.84
N ALA A 147 -11.19 -22.42 -10.49
CA ALA A 147 -11.24 -22.27 -11.94
C ALA A 147 -10.00 -22.84 -12.65
N ASN A 148 -9.21 -23.67 -11.95
CA ASN A 148 -7.94 -24.25 -12.41
C ASN A 148 -7.01 -23.23 -13.08
N TYR A 149 -6.96 -22.01 -12.54
CA TYR A 149 -6.13 -20.91 -13.05
C TYR A 149 -6.41 -20.58 -14.52
N SER A 150 -7.65 -20.74 -14.98
CA SER A 150 -8.05 -20.38 -16.34
C SER A 150 -7.84 -18.90 -16.64
N HIS A 151 -7.61 -18.58 -17.92
CA HIS A 151 -7.47 -17.21 -18.41
C HIS A 151 -8.61 -16.29 -17.91
N ASN A 152 -9.87 -16.74 -17.99
CA ASN A 152 -11.02 -15.95 -17.51
C ASN A 152 -11.00 -15.67 -16.00
N SER A 153 -10.51 -16.62 -15.18
CA SER A 153 -10.39 -16.40 -13.73
C SER A 153 -9.32 -15.37 -13.42
N TRP A 154 -8.24 -15.40 -14.17
CA TRP A 154 -7.15 -14.45 -14.13
C TRP A 154 -7.60 -13.05 -14.56
N GLU A 155 -8.36 -12.92 -15.65
CA GLU A 155 -8.97 -11.64 -16.06
C GLU A 155 -9.84 -11.01 -14.97
N ARG A 156 -10.63 -11.82 -14.25
CA ARG A 156 -11.41 -11.36 -13.09
C ARG A 156 -10.50 -10.85 -11.97
N ILE A 157 -9.42 -11.57 -11.67
CA ILE A 157 -8.45 -11.16 -10.65
C ILE A 157 -7.74 -9.87 -11.05
N ARG A 158 -7.30 -9.74 -12.30
CA ARG A 158 -6.67 -8.51 -12.83
C ARG A 158 -7.60 -7.31 -12.70
N ALA A 159 -8.89 -7.47 -13.02
CA ALA A 159 -9.88 -6.42 -12.85
C ALA A 159 -10.06 -6.02 -11.36
N VAL A 160 -10.10 -6.99 -10.43
CA VAL A 160 -10.18 -6.69 -8.98
C VAL A 160 -8.90 -5.98 -8.50
N VAL A 161 -7.72 -6.45 -8.91
CA VAL A 161 -6.43 -5.82 -8.56
C VAL A 161 -6.35 -4.40 -9.11
N LYS A 162 -6.82 -4.15 -10.33
CA LYS A 162 -6.92 -2.81 -10.90
C LYS A 162 -7.68 -1.88 -9.95
N THR A 163 -8.85 -2.31 -9.47
CA THR A 163 -9.63 -1.53 -8.51
C THR A 163 -8.90 -1.34 -7.18
N HIS A 164 -8.14 -2.32 -6.69
CA HIS A 164 -7.27 -2.13 -5.52
C HIS A 164 -6.26 -1.01 -5.73
N LEU A 165 -5.52 -1.04 -6.84
CA LEU A 165 -4.49 -0.06 -7.16
C LEU A 165 -5.09 1.34 -7.35
N GLU A 166 -6.22 1.46 -8.05
CA GLU A 166 -6.92 2.74 -8.24
C GLU A 166 -7.40 3.33 -6.89
N ARG A 167 -7.96 2.50 -6.00
CA ARG A 167 -8.37 2.95 -4.66
C ARG A 167 -7.18 3.31 -3.77
N MET A 168 -6.07 2.60 -3.92
CA MET A 168 -4.83 2.92 -3.21
C MET A 168 -4.23 4.25 -3.69
N ASP A 169 -4.30 4.55 -4.99
CA ASP A 169 -3.85 5.83 -5.56
C ASP A 169 -4.63 7.01 -4.96
N LEU A 170 -5.96 6.90 -4.87
CA LEU A 170 -6.82 7.91 -4.23
C LEU A 170 -6.48 8.09 -2.74
N MET A 171 -6.25 6.99 -2.02
CA MET A 171 -5.87 7.04 -0.60
C MET A 171 -4.49 7.68 -0.41
N ALA A 172 -3.52 7.33 -1.25
CA ALA A 172 -2.19 7.92 -1.23
C ALA A 172 -2.21 9.42 -1.57
N ASP A 173 -3.07 9.86 -2.50
CA ASP A 173 -3.23 11.29 -2.79
C ASP A 173 -3.84 12.06 -1.61
N HIS A 174 -4.80 11.46 -0.90
CA HIS A 174 -5.35 12.03 0.33
C HIS A 174 -4.27 12.15 1.43
N LEU A 175 -3.49 11.08 1.65
CA LEU A 175 -2.35 11.10 2.57
C LEU A 175 -1.33 12.18 2.20
N ARG A 176 -0.98 12.29 0.92
CA ARG A 176 -0.07 13.33 0.42
C ARG A 176 -0.54 14.73 0.75
N ARG A 177 -1.84 15.02 0.65
CA ARG A 177 -2.40 16.33 1.02
C ARG A 177 -2.32 16.57 2.53
N ASN A 178 -2.63 15.55 3.34
CA ASN A 178 -2.54 15.63 4.80
C ASN A 178 -1.10 15.79 5.31
N PHE A 179 -0.10 15.32 4.56
CA PHE A 179 1.32 15.53 4.90
C PHE A 179 1.84 16.92 4.53
N ARG A 180 1.12 17.68 3.69
CA ARG A 180 1.55 19.02 3.21
C ARG A 180 0.82 20.17 3.89
N GLY A 181 -0.31 19.92 4.52
CA GLY A 181 -1.09 20.89 5.30
C GLY A 181 -0.81 20.74 6.78
#